data_AF-A0A9D3LXC7-F1
#
_entry.id   AF-A0A9D3LXC7-F1
#
_cell.length_a   1.000
_cell.length_b   1.000
_cell.length_c   1.000
_cell.angle_alpha   90.00
_cell.angle_beta   90.00
_cell.angle_gamma   90.00
#
_symmetry.space_group_name_H-M   'P 1'
#
loop_
_entity.id
_entity.type
_entity.pdbx_description
1 polymer ?
#
loop_
_entity_poly.entity_id
_entity_poly.type
_entity_poly.pdbx_seq_one_letter_code
_entity_poly.pdbx_strand_id
1 'polypeptide(L)'
;MPHKIGFGVASSSSHEDNYSAKELMVHAPTVNGWRSARSCPYPQEITLQLVERSRIRKLQLLAHQYMISAKIEFHVGDSLPEGSSPHAADRLRRLGYVSLSDNEKTGFKARELKSVHVDAVGTYLRLTFHRNHANRCNLYNQPTRDQLIEQYLNSTQHEMALDGTYSGKCDSISPLDDLAFDMYQDPEVAQIVRRLDEKKQDAVRQERYELAKTLKQAMADLQKVGERLGRYEVEKRSAIEKEDYDTAKQKKDQMEEYRLKVYQQLEVHNLLDMSLVKNGRSPPEIAREKKAEKFKEQERVSALPYDERPLPALRKQQKLAEQPELPPEEPPDSAPRPAASG
;
A
#
# COMPACT_ATOMS: atom_id res chain seq x y z
N MET A 1 -24.49 7.48 12.66
CA MET A 1 -24.25 6.19 11.96
C MET A 1 -22.76 5.85 12.07
N PRO A 2 -22.39 4.57 12.09
CA PRO A 2 -20.99 4.16 11.95
C PRO A 2 -20.45 4.70 10.62
N HIS A 3 -19.24 5.23 10.65
CA HIS A 3 -18.53 5.74 9.47
C HIS A 3 -17.05 5.39 9.58
N LYS A 4 -16.33 5.49 8.47
CA LYS A 4 -14.89 5.26 8.45
C LYS A 4 -14.16 6.31 9.30
N ILE A 5 -13.36 5.85 10.27
CA ILE A 5 -12.57 6.73 11.14
C ILE A 5 -11.24 7.04 10.43
N GLY A 6 -10.94 8.33 10.25
CA GLY A 6 -9.65 8.78 9.76
C GLY A 6 -8.55 8.57 10.80
N PHE A 7 -7.33 8.25 10.34
CA PHE A 7 -6.17 8.08 11.22
C PHE A 7 -4.87 8.51 10.52
N GLY A 8 -3.88 8.85 11.33
CA GLY A 8 -2.48 9.00 10.94
C GLY A 8 -1.60 7.95 11.61
N VAL A 9 -0.36 7.84 11.16
CA VAL A 9 0.63 6.94 11.76
C VAL A 9 1.43 7.70 12.81
N ALA A 10 1.34 7.28 14.06
CA ALA A 10 2.14 7.84 15.16
C ALA A 10 3.53 7.23 15.22
N SER A 11 3.63 5.90 15.09
CA SER A 11 4.91 5.19 15.08
C SER A 11 4.82 3.83 14.40
N SER A 12 5.97 3.30 13.99
CA SER A 12 6.13 1.95 13.45
C SER A 12 7.49 1.41 13.89
N SER A 13 7.57 0.13 14.27
CA SER A 13 8.80 -0.49 14.78
C SER A 13 9.89 -0.63 13.71
N SER A 14 9.51 -0.97 12.48
CA SER A 14 10.41 -1.06 11.34
C SER A 14 9.63 -1.03 10.04
N HIS A 15 10.32 -0.79 8.93
CA HIS A 15 9.78 -0.97 7.59
C HIS A 15 10.89 -1.26 6.59
N GLU A 16 10.54 -1.85 5.46
CA GLU A 16 11.40 -1.89 4.28
C GLU A 16 11.22 -0.63 3.43
N ASP A 17 12.24 -0.29 2.63
CA ASP A 17 12.20 0.83 1.69
C ASP A 17 10.97 0.75 0.79
N ASN A 18 10.20 1.84 0.73
CA ASN A 18 8.92 1.98 0.02
C ASN A 18 7.70 1.23 0.61
N TYR A 19 7.83 0.63 1.80
CA TYR A 19 6.74 -0.05 2.52
C TYR A 19 6.50 0.54 3.91
N SER A 20 6.53 1.87 3.99
CA SER A 20 6.29 2.63 5.21
C SER A 20 4.86 2.45 5.71
N ALA A 21 4.66 2.54 7.03
CA ALA A 21 3.32 2.50 7.63
C ALA A 21 2.42 3.64 7.12
N LYS A 22 2.99 4.75 6.63
CA LYS A 22 2.22 5.86 6.02
C LYS A 22 1.40 5.42 4.81
N GLU A 23 1.82 4.37 4.09
CA GLU A 23 1.08 3.79 2.97
C GLU A 23 -0.29 3.26 3.40
N LEU A 24 -0.49 2.92 4.68
CA LEU A 24 -1.79 2.46 5.21
C LEU A 24 -2.85 3.56 5.26
N MET A 25 -2.46 4.84 5.13
CA MET A 25 -3.39 5.96 5.15
C MET A 25 -4.21 6.04 3.85
N VAL A 26 -3.66 5.52 2.75
CA VAL A 26 -4.31 5.50 1.44
C VAL A 26 -4.77 4.09 1.15
N HIS A 27 -6.04 3.95 0.78
CA HIS A 27 -6.63 2.66 0.43
C HIS A 27 -6.91 2.69 -1.07
N ALA A 28 -6.12 1.95 -1.84
CA ALA A 28 -6.24 1.85 -3.29
C ALA A 28 -5.62 0.52 -3.75
N PRO A 29 -6.02 -0.03 -4.92
CA PRO A 29 -5.49 -1.32 -5.41
C PRO A 29 -3.96 -1.36 -5.48
N THR A 30 -3.37 -0.20 -5.71
CA THR A 30 -1.97 -0.08 -6.06
C THR A 30 -1.07 0.30 -4.88
N VAL A 31 -1.60 0.70 -3.72
CA VAL A 31 -0.72 1.02 -2.57
C VAL A 31 0.09 -0.20 -2.14
N ASN A 32 1.36 0.04 -1.78
CA ASN A 32 2.27 -1.02 -1.34
C ASN A 32 1.88 -1.56 0.04
N GLY A 33 1.26 -0.71 0.86
CA GLY A 33 0.99 -0.99 2.25
C GLY A 33 2.25 -1.01 3.10
N TRP A 34 2.14 -1.57 4.31
CA TRP A 34 3.26 -1.69 5.23
C TRP A 34 3.90 -3.08 5.18
N ARG A 35 5.23 -3.10 5.22
CA ARG A 35 6.04 -4.31 5.38
C ARG A 35 7.16 -4.02 6.35
N SER A 36 7.29 -4.83 7.40
CA SER A 36 8.41 -4.75 8.34
C SER A 36 9.75 -4.94 7.62
N ALA A 37 10.84 -4.47 8.24
CA ALA A 37 12.18 -4.73 7.74
C ALA A 37 12.44 -6.24 7.60
N ARG A 38 13.28 -6.61 6.63
CA ARG A 38 13.68 -8.01 6.41
C ARG A 38 14.40 -8.55 7.64
N SER A 39 14.11 -9.79 8.02
CA SER A 39 14.71 -10.44 9.19
C SER A 39 14.56 -9.66 10.51
N CYS A 40 13.47 -8.89 10.66
CA CYS A 40 13.21 -8.17 11.90
C CYS A 40 12.88 -9.13 13.07
N PRO A 41 13.22 -8.75 14.31
CA PRO A 41 12.79 -9.49 15.49
C PRO A 41 11.28 -9.29 15.71
N TYR A 42 10.56 -10.34 16.10
CA TYR A 42 9.15 -10.22 16.47
C TYR A 42 9.00 -10.00 17.98
N PRO A 43 7.93 -9.30 18.42
CA PRO A 43 6.85 -8.75 17.62
C PRO A 43 7.21 -7.42 16.92
N GLN A 44 6.47 -7.09 15.87
CA GLN A 44 6.51 -5.78 15.20
C GLN A 44 5.29 -4.96 15.58
N GLU A 45 5.39 -3.64 15.59
CA GLU A 45 4.32 -2.76 16.08
C GLU A 45 4.04 -1.60 15.12
N ILE A 46 2.76 -1.27 14.97
CA ILE A 46 2.30 -0.03 14.34
C ILE A 46 1.33 0.65 15.29
N THR A 47 1.55 1.93 15.55
CA THR A 47 0.65 2.75 16.35
C THR A 47 -0.01 3.79 15.46
N LEU A 48 -1.34 3.74 15.40
CA LEU A 48 -2.19 4.66 14.67
C LEU A 48 -2.75 5.69 15.64
N GLN A 49 -2.80 6.95 15.22
CA GLN A 49 -3.49 8.03 15.89
C GLN A 49 -4.77 8.35 15.13
N LEU A 50 -5.92 8.16 15.79
CA LEU A 50 -7.20 8.57 15.23
C LEU A 50 -7.26 10.10 15.16
N VAL A 51 -7.90 10.63 14.12
CA VAL A 51 -8.03 12.09 13.93
C VAL A 51 -8.75 12.73 15.11
N GLU A 52 -9.72 12.01 15.68
CA GLU A 52 -10.43 12.39 16.90
C GLU A 52 -10.55 11.19 17.84
N ARG A 53 -10.75 11.46 19.13
CA ARG A 53 -11.07 10.42 20.11
C ARG A 53 -12.38 9.75 19.71
N SER A 54 -12.30 8.51 19.25
CA SER A 54 -13.41 7.85 18.55
C SER A 54 -13.77 6.52 19.21
N ARG A 55 -15.05 6.12 19.07
CA ARG A 55 -15.53 4.79 19.44
C ARG A 55 -15.34 3.82 18.27
N ILE A 56 -14.34 2.95 18.37
CA ILE A 56 -14.05 1.89 17.41
C ILE A 56 -15.06 0.76 17.60
N ARG A 57 -15.80 0.44 16.53
CA ARG A 57 -16.80 -0.65 16.50
C ARG A 57 -16.37 -1.86 15.67
N LYS A 58 -15.55 -1.62 14.64
CA LYS A 58 -15.08 -2.64 13.72
C LYS A 58 -13.68 -2.27 13.23
N LEU A 59 -12.81 -3.27 13.15
CA LEU A 59 -11.49 -3.21 12.52
C LEU A 59 -11.52 -4.09 11.28
N GLN A 60 -10.97 -3.60 10.16
CA GLN A 60 -10.82 -4.37 8.94
C GLN A 60 -9.34 -4.42 8.57
N LEU A 61 -8.79 -5.61 8.51
CA LEU A 61 -7.38 -5.87 8.22
C LEU A 61 -7.29 -6.56 6.86
N LEU A 62 -6.50 -6.01 5.94
CA LEU A 62 -6.18 -6.66 4.68
C LEU A 62 -4.71 -7.08 4.69
N ALA A 63 -4.46 -8.38 4.77
CA ALA A 63 -3.11 -8.94 4.74
C ALA A 63 -2.70 -9.30 3.30
N HIS A 64 -1.41 -9.16 3.02
CA HIS A 64 -0.82 -9.62 1.77
C HIS A 64 -0.99 -11.13 1.62
N GLN A 65 -1.14 -11.65 0.39
CA GLN A 65 -1.48 -13.05 0.12
C GLN A 65 -0.54 -14.12 0.71
N TYR A 66 0.71 -13.76 1.03
CA TYR A 66 1.70 -14.68 1.63
C TYR A 66 2.51 -14.09 2.80
N MET A 67 2.38 -12.79 3.10
CA MET A 67 3.08 -12.16 4.25
C MET A 67 2.07 -11.93 5.39
N ILE A 68 1.44 -13.02 5.83
CA ILE A 68 0.31 -12.95 6.77
C ILE A 68 0.83 -13.20 8.19
N SER A 69 0.61 -12.24 9.09
CA SER A 69 0.91 -12.41 10.52
C SER A 69 -0.01 -13.47 11.12
N ALA A 70 0.54 -14.46 11.83
CA ALA A 70 -0.28 -15.53 12.42
C ALA A 70 -1.15 -15.04 13.58
N LYS A 71 -0.76 -13.92 14.21
CA LYS A 71 -1.47 -13.31 15.34
C LYS A 71 -1.24 -11.81 15.36
N ILE A 72 -2.32 -11.04 15.45
CA ILE A 72 -2.28 -9.58 15.64
C ILE A 72 -2.99 -9.25 16.94
N GLU A 73 -2.31 -8.52 17.83
CA GLU A 73 -2.87 -8.03 19.08
C GLU A 73 -3.22 -6.54 18.98
N PHE A 74 -4.29 -6.14 19.65
CA PHE A 74 -4.81 -4.78 19.60
C PHE A 74 -4.80 -4.14 20.98
N HIS A 75 -4.34 -2.89 21.04
CA HIS A 75 -4.39 -2.07 22.24
C HIS A 75 -4.94 -0.69 21.89
N VAL A 76 -5.73 -0.10 22.80
CA VAL A 76 -6.34 1.22 22.63
C VAL A 76 -6.06 2.13 23.82
N GLY A 77 -5.89 3.42 23.60
CA GLY A 77 -5.82 4.38 24.71
C GLY A 77 -5.82 5.83 24.25
N ASP A 78 -5.76 6.74 25.21
CA ASP A 78 -5.86 8.19 24.96
C ASP A 78 -4.49 8.89 24.96
N SER A 79 -3.42 8.20 25.39
CA SER A 79 -2.04 8.75 25.41
C SER A 79 -1.01 7.66 25.11
N LEU A 80 0.11 8.07 24.51
CA LEU A 80 1.25 7.20 24.29
C LEU A 80 2.19 7.20 25.51
N PRO A 81 2.97 6.13 25.71
CA PRO A 81 4.03 6.13 26.69
C PRO A 81 5.18 7.03 26.21
N GLU A 82 5.27 8.25 26.73
CA GLU A 82 6.50 9.04 26.67
C GLU A 82 7.47 8.51 27.73
N GLY A 83 8.77 8.53 27.39
CA GLY A 83 9.83 7.73 28.01
C GLY A 83 9.85 7.61 29.55
N SER A 84 10.32 6.44 30.01
CA SER A 84 10.76 6.18 31.40
C SER A 84 9.76 6.48 32.51
N SER A 85 8.48 6.16 32.31
CA SER A 85 7.51 6.06 33.42
C SER A 85 7.24 4.59 33.75
N PRO A 86 7.36 4.13 35.01
CA PRO A 86 7.01 2.76 35.40
C PRO A 86 5.50 2.45 35.27
N HIS A 87 4.66 3.44 34.98
CA HIS A 87 3.25 3.27 34.61
C HIS A 87 2.99 3.35 33.08
N ALA A 88 4.03 3.41 32.25
CA ALA A 88 3.91 3.47 30.80
C ALA A 88 3.19 2.26 30.19
N ALA A 89 3.30 1.08 30.82
CA ALA A 89 2.68 -0.16 30.34
C ALA A 89 1.14 -0.14 30.37
N ASP A 90 0.52 0.79 31.11
CA ASP A 90 -0.93 0.76 31.42
C ASP A 90 -1.75 1.80 30.63
N ARG A 91 -1.12 2.56 29.72
CA ARG A 91 -1.82 3.62 28.96
C ARG A 91 -2.62 3.10 27.77
N LEU A 92 -2.23 1.95 27.23
CA LEU A 92 -2.94 1.29 26.15
C LEU A 92 -3.57 -0.01 26.67
N ARG A 93 -4.88 0.01 26.85
CA ARG A 93 -5.68 -1.14 27.27
C ARG A 93 -5.70 -2.19 26.16
N ARG A 94 -5.32 -3.42 26.48
CA ARG A 94 -5.42 -4.57 25.57
C ARG A 94 -6.88 -4.88 25.25
N LEU A 95 -7.21 -4.91 23.95
CA LEU A 95 -8.54 -5.32 23.46
C LEU A 95 -8.62 -6.82 23.19
N GLY A 96 -7.49 -7.45 22.89
CA GLY A 96 -7.42 -8.87 22.58
C GLY A 96 -6.52 -9.12 21.38
N TYR A 97 -6.72 -10.27 20.72
CA TYR A 97 -5.96 -10.66 19.54
C TYR A 97 -6.85 -11.37 18.53
N VAL A 98 -6.39 -11.40 17.27
CA VAL A 98 -6.98 -12.19 16.21
C VAL A 98 -5.90 -13.02 15.53
N SER A 99 -6.27 -14.21 15.06
CA SER A 99 -5.45 -15.00 14.15
C SER A 99 -5.98 -14.88 12.73
N LEU A 100 -5.04 -14.81 11.79
CA LEU A 100 -5.31 -14.78 10.36
C LEU A 100 -5.05 -16.18 9.77
N SER A 101 -5.64 -16.48 8.63
CA SER A 101 -5.42 -17.72 7.89
C SER A 101 -4.05 -17.72 7.23
N ASP A 102 -3.45 -18.89 7.08
CA ASP A 102 -2.22 -19.05 6.27
C ASP A 102 -2.43 -18.79 4.77
N ASN A 103 -3.69 -18.84 4.32
CA ASN A 103 -4.14 -18.66 2.95
C ASN A 103 -3.70 -19.80 1.99
N GLU A 104 -3.41 -20.99 2.53
CA GLU A 104 -3.08 -22.18 1.73
C GLU A 104 -4.22 -22.59 0.80
N LYS A 105 -5.47 -22.44 1.25
CA LYS A 105 -6.67 -22.83 0.49
C LYS A 105 -6.83 -22.10 -0.85
N THR A 106 -6.26 -20.90 -0.97
CA THR A 106 -6.29 -20.12 -2.22
C THR A 106 -4.99 -20.28 -3.02
N GLY A 107 -4.07 -21.13 -2.57
CA GLY A 107 -2.72 -21.25 -3.11
C GLY A 107 -1.91 -19.97 -2.95
N PHE A 108 -2.15 -19.19 -1.89
CA PHE A 108 -1.52 -17.90 -1.64
C PHE A 108 -1.74 -16.87 -2.76
N LYS A 109 -2.89 -16.93 -3.44
CA LYS A 109 -3.22 -16.03 -4.55
C LYS A 109 -4.15 -14.89 -4.14
N ALA A 110 -4.96 -15.08 -3.12
CA ALA A 110 -5.90 -14.06 -2.63
C ALA A 110 -5.30 -13.27 -1.46
N ARG A 111 -5.63 -11.97 -1.32
CA ARG A 111 -5.38 -11.24 -0.06
C ARG A 111 -6.37 -11.70 1.00
N GLU A 112 -5.96 -11.72 2.27
CA GLU A 112 -6.88 -12.06 3.37
C GLU A 112 -7.50 -10.80 3.97
N LEU A 113 -8.84 -10.68 3.92
CA LEU A 113 -9.59 -9.64 4.61
C LEU A 113 -10.19 -10.20 5.91
N LYS A 114 -9.75 -9.66 7.06
CA LYS A 114 -10.28 -10.01 8.38
C LYS A 114 -11.05 -8.85 8.98
N SER A 115 -12.33 -9.08 9.29
CA SER A 115 -13.17 -8.13 10.04
C SER A 115 -13.25 -8.55 11.51
N VAL A 116 -12.96 -7.63 12.43
CA VAL A 116 -13.02 -7.85 13.88
C VAL A 116 -13.97 -6.82 14.48
N HIS A 117 -14.98 -7.28 15.22
CA HIS A 117 -15.87 -6.40 15.96
C HIS A 117 -15.26 -6.11 17.33
N VAL A 118 -15.23 -4.84 17.71
CA VAL A 118 -14.70 -4.36 18.98
C VAL A 118 -15.63 -3.30 19.54
N ASP A 119 -15.54 -3.00 20.84
CA ASP A 119 -16.22 -1.85 21.42
C ASP A 119 -15.26 -1.11 22.33
N ALA A 120 -14.55 -0.15 21.74
CA ALA A 120 -13.41 0.50 22.36
C ALA A 120 -13.43 2.00 22.07
N VAL A 121 -13.04 2.83 23.03
CA VAL A 121 -12.89 4.28 22.83
C VAL A 121 -11.43 4.64 23.08
N GLY A 122 -10.86 5.45 22.19
CA GLY A 122 -9.53 6.02 22.39
C GLY A 122 -9.10 6.95 21.27
N THR A 123 -7.90 7.49 21.42
CA THR A 123 -7.22 8.34 20.42
C THR A 123 -6.13 7.57 19.68
N TYR A 124 -5.56 6.52 20.29
CA TYR A 124 -4.52 5.70 19.73
C TYR A 124 -4.96 4.24 19.65
N LEU A 125 -4.63 3.59 18.53
CA LEU A 125 -4.77 2.16 18.31
C LEU A 125 -3.41 1.57 17.95
N ARG A 126 -2.89 0.66 18.77
CA ARG A 126 -1.66 -0.08 18.50
C ARG A 126 -1.97 -1.49 18.04
N LEU A 127 -1.36 -1.87 16.92
CA LEU A 127 -1.37 -3.22 16.37
C LEU A 127 0.01 -3.84 16.60
N THR A 128 0.04 -4.99 17.26
CA THR A 128 1.24 -5.77 17.52
C THR A 128 1.18 -7.06 16.70
N PHE A 129 2.03 -7.13 15.68
CA PHE A 129 2.13 -8.23 14.73
C PHE A 129 3.13 -9.26 15.23
N HIS A 130 2.67 -10.49 15.41
CA HIS A 130 3.53 -11.63 15.72
C HIS A 130 4.05 -12.28 14.44
N ARG A 131 4.87 -13.32 14.60
CA ARG A 131 5.53 -14.02 13.49
C ARG A 131 4.54 -14.38 12.37
N ASN A 132 4.97 -14.21 11.12
CA ASN A 132 4.15 -14.59 9.97
C ASN A 132 4.01 -16.12 9.86
N HIS A 133 2.92 -16.56 9.21
CA HIS A 133 2.76 -17.96 8.82
C HIS A 133 3.95 -18.42 7.97
N ALA A 134 4.38 -19.65 8.18
CA ALA A 134 5.38 -20.28 7.33
C ALA A 134 4.77 -20.47 5.93
N ASN A 135 5.43 -19.96 4.91
CA ASN A 135 4.91 -20.01 3.55
C ASN A 135 6.08 -20.12 2.57
N ARG A 136 5.94 -21.00 1.57
CA ARG A 136 6.91 -21.22 0.50
C ARG A 136 7.20 -19.93 -0.30
N CYS A 137 6.23 -19.03 -0.40
CA CYS A 137 6.34 -17.74 -1.08
C CYS A 137 6.90 -16.61 -0.18
N ASN A 138 6.98 -16.80 1.14
CA ASN A 138 7.49 -15.81 2.08
C ASN A 138 8.95 -16.12 2.47
N LEU A 139 9.85 -15.95 1.50
CA LEU A 139 11.29 -16.26 1.60
C LEU A 139 12.06 -15.47 2.65
N TYR A 140 11.48 -14.45 3.29
CA TYR A 140 12.18 -13.65 4.31
C TYR A 140 11.71 -13.97 5.73
N ASN A 141 11.10 -15.16 5.90
CA ASN A 141 10.76 -15.80 7.17
C ASN A 141 11.45 -17.20 7.30
N GLN A 142 12.71 -17.32 6.79
CA GLN A 142 13.48 -18.51 6.26
C GLN A 142 13.73 -19.79 7.12
N PRO A 143 14.22 -20.93 6.53
CA PRO A 143 14.27 -21.37 5.12
C PRO A 143 13.61 -22.75 4.85
N THR A 144 13.16 -23.03 3.63
CA THR A 144 13.26 -24.39 3.06
C THR A 144 14.24 -24.34 1.91
N ARG A 145 15.48 -24.71 2.21
CA ARG A 145 16.46 -25.17 1.23
C ARG A 145 15.97 -26.54 0.77
N ASP A 146 15.11 -26.58 -0.23
CA ASP A 146 14.98 -27.65 -1.23
C ASP A 146 13.76 -27.37 -2.12
N GLN A 147 13.96 -27.59 -3.43
CA GLN A 147 13.00 -27.52 -4.55
C GLN A 147 12.87 -26.17 -5.27
N LEU A 148 13.86 -25.99 -6.15
CA LEU A 148 13.79 -25.26 -7.41
C LEU A 148 12.67 -25.80 -8.33
N ILE A 149 11.99 -24.87 -9.01
CA ILE A 149 11.33 -24.98 -10.33
C ILE A 149 10.07 -25.86 -10.42
N GLU A 150 8.90 -25.22 -10.54
CA GLU A 150 8.06 -25.27 -11.75
C GLU A 150 6.81 -24.39 -11.55
N GLN A 151 6.27 -23.86 -12.64
CA GLN A 151 4.95 -23.23 -12.76
C GLN A 151 4.87 -21.69 -12.60
N TYR A 152 5.77 -20.98 -13.29
CA TYR A 152 5.39 -19.73 -13.95
C TYR A 152 4.87 -20.06 -15.35
N LEU A 153 3.78 -19.39 -15.75
CA LEU A 153 3.03 -19.51 -17.02
C LEU A 153 1.91 -20.57 -16.98
N ASN A 154 0.71 -20.16 -16.56
CA ASN A 154 -0.50 -20.12 -17.39
C ASN A 154 -1.80 -20.02 -16.57
N SER A 155 -2.75 -19.28 -17.15
CA SER A 155 -4.21 -19.38 -16.97
C SER A 155 -4.90 -18.52 -15.89
N THR A 156 -5.25 -17.30 -16.31
CA THR A 156 -6.62 -16.82 -16.59
C THR A 156 -7.79 -17.40 -15.78
N GLN A 157 -8.57 -16.46 -15.20
CA GLN A 157 -9.96 -16.56 -14.74
C GLN A 157 -10.30 -17.59 -13.65
N HIS A 158 -10.51 -17.09 -12.42
CA HIS A 158 -11.51 -17.65 -11.52
C HIS A 158 -12.06 -16.57 -10.60
N GLU A 159 -13.25 -16.06 -10.94
CA GLU A 159 -14.20 -15.56 -9.95
C GLU A 159 -14.58 -16.73 -9.05
N MET A 160 -14.40 -16.60 -7.73
CA MET A 160 -15.20 -17.36 -6.78
C MET A 160 -15.47 -16.53 -5.53
N ALA A 161 -16.76 -16.30 -5.33
CA ALA A 161 -17.39 -15.83 -4.11
C ALA A 161 -17.27 -16.86 -2.97
N LEU A 162 -17.93 -16.54 -1.85
CA LEU A 162 -18.18 -17.33 -0.63
C LEU A 162 -17.17 -16.99 0.51
N ASP A 163 -17.55 -16.84 1.77
CA ASP A 163 -18.76 -17.25 2.49
C ASP A 163 -18.98 -16.31 3.69
N GLY A 164 -20.21 -15.83 3.85
CA GLY A 164 -20.60 -14.89 4.90
C GLY A 164 -21.34 -15.63 6.01
N THR A 165 -20.61 -16.21 6.96
CA THR A 165 -21.24 -16.80 8.16
C THR A 165 -21.65 -15.68 9.13
N TYR A 166 -22.97 -15.50 9.24
CA TYR A 166 -23.68 -14.57 10.12
C TYR A 166 -23.37 -14.78 11.61
N SER A 167 -23.09 -13.69 12.35
CA SER A 167 -23.69 -13.46 13.67
C SER A 167 -23.55 -11.98 14.09
N GLY A 168 -24.65 -11.40 14.56
CA GLY A 168 -24.68 -10.12 15.28
C GLY A 168 -25.15 -8.94 14.44
N LYS A 169 -26.42 -8.54 14.62
CA LYS A 169 -26.92 -7.21 14.24
C LYS A 169 -26.10 -6.16 15.01
N CYS A 170 -25.08 -5.59 14.38
CA CYS A 170 -24.40 -4.39 14.85
C CYS A 170 -24.51 -3.36 13.73
N ASP A 171 -25.09 -2.22 14.05
CA ASP A 171 -25.27 -1.00 13.23
C ASP A 171 -24.63 -1.10 11.83
N SER A 172 -25.47 -1.26 10.80
CA SER A 172 -25.06 -1.46 9.41
C SER A 172 -24.05 -0.39 8.99
N ILE A 173 -22.76 -0.75 9.01
CA ILE A 173 -21.69 0.07 8.43
C ILE A 173 -22.00 0.20 6.95
N SER A 174 -21.93 1.43 6.42
CA SER A 174 -22.24 1.68 5.02
C SER A 174 -21.34 0.81 4.12
N PRO A 175 -21.89 0.14 3.09
CA PRO A 175 -21.07 -0.58 2.11
C PRO A 175 -19.99 0.29 1.44
N LEU A 176 -20.16 1.62 1.48
CA LEU A 176 -19.21 2.61 0.95
C LEU A 176 -18.03 2.91 1.90
N ASP A 177 -18.14 2.49 3.15
CA ASP A 177 -17.10 2.62 4.18
C ASP A 177 -16.34 1.30 4.39
N ASP A 178 -16.68 0.26 3.63
CA ASP A 178 -15.97 -1.02 3.64
C ASP A 178 -14.60 -0.89 2.95
N LEU A 179 -13.56 -1.49 3.54
CA LEU A 179 -12.22 -1.53 2.96
C LEU A 179 -12.20 -2.14 1.56
N ALA A 180 -13.05 -3.13 1.28
CA ALA A 180 -13.15 -3.71 -0.05
C ALA A 180 -13.51 -2.66 -1.11
N PHE A 181 -14.42 -1.74 -0.80
CA PHE A 181 -14.83 -0.68 -1.73
C PHE A 181 -13.64 0.21 -2.12
N ASP A 182 -12.85 0.66 -1.15
CA ASP A 182 -11.68 1.52 -1.45
C ASP A 182 -10.57 0.79 -2.22
N MET A 183 -10.43 -0.53 -2.03
CA MET A 183 -9.36 -1.31 -2.66
C MET A 183 -9.61 -1.65 -4.13
N TYR A 184 -10.84 -1.49 -4.63
CA TYR A 184 -11.20 -1.77 -6.02
C TYR A 184 -11.71 -0.54 -6.79
N GLN A 185 -11.88 0.59 -6.11
CA GLN A 185 -12.39 1.83 -6.70
C GLN A 185 -11.28 2.88 -6.88
N ASP A 186 -11.41 3.73 -7.90
CA ASP A 186 -10.67 4.99 -7.96
C ASP A 186 -10.96 5.88 -6.73
N PRO A 187 -9.93 6.47 -6.07
CA PRO A 187 -10.11 7.25 -4.84
C PRO A 187 -11.02 8.48 -4.98
N GLU A 188 -10.98 9.18 -6.11
CA GLU A 188 -11.81 10.37 -6.32
C GLU A 188 -13.26 9.97 -6.58
N VAL A 189 -13.47 8.94 -7.39
CA VAL A 189 -14.81 8.38 -7.61
C VAL A 189 -15.41 7.86 -6.30
N ALA A 190 -14.64 7.18 -5.47
CA ALA A 190 -15.09 6.73 -4.15
C ALA A 190 -15.57 7.90 -3.28
N GLN A 191 -14.85 9.03 -3.29
CA GLN A 191 -15.26 10.24 -2.57
C GLN A 191 -16.55 10.85 -3.14
N ILE A 192 -16.69 10.89 -4.46
CA ILE A 192 -17.91 11.37 -5.12
C ILE A 192 -19.11 10.49 -4.74
N VAL A 193 -18.97 9.16 -4.81
CA VAL A 193 -20.05 8.21 -4.50
C VAL A 193 -20.52 8.37 -3.04
N ARG A 194 -19.62 8.60 -2.08
CA ARG A 194 -19.99 8.90 -0.68
C ARG A 194 -20.83 10.17 -0.56
N ARG A 195 -20.44 11.26 -1.22
CA ARG A 195 -21.20 12.52 -1.22
C ARG A 195 -22.58 12.37 -1.88
N LEU A 196 -22.68 11.57 -2.94
CA LEU A 196 -23.98 11.27 -3.56
C LEU A 196 -24.87 10.44 -2.64
N ASP A 197 -24.30 9.53 -1.85
CA ASP A 197 -25.07 8.77 -0.86
C ASP A 197 -25.62 9.67 0.24
N GLU A 198 -24.83 10.62 0.74
CA GLU A 198 -25.30 11.64 1.70
C GLU A 198 -26.49 12.44 1.14
N LYS A 199 -26.34 12.96 -0.09
CA LYS A 199 -27.42 13.66 -0.79
C LYS A 199 -28.65 12.77 -1.01
N LYS A 200 -28.45 11.48 -1.28
CA LYS A 200 -29.54 10.50 -1.44
C LYS A 200 -30.27 10.30 -0.12
N GLN A 201 -29.55 10.18 0.99
CA GLN A 201 -30.15 10.09 2.32
C GLN A 201 -30.93 11.36 2.67
N ASP A 202 -30.43 12.55 2.34
CA ASP A 202 -31.16 13.82 2.48
C ASP A 202 -32.42 13.87 1.63
N ALA A 203 -32.35 13.42 0.37
CA ALA A 203 -33.50 13.36 -0.51
C ALA A 203 -34.59 12.43 0.04
N VAL A 204 -34.21 11.28 0.60
CA VAL A 204 -35.13 10.35 1.28
C VAL A 204 -35.75 10.99 2.51
N ARG A 205 -34.96 11.69 3.34
CA ARG A 205 -35.47 12.43 4.52
C ARG A 205 -36.46 13.53 4.15
N GLN A 206 -36.27 14.15 2.98
CA GLN A 206 -37.15 15.19 2.44
C GLN A 206 -38.29 14.64 1.56
N GLU A 207 -38.49 13.31 1.54
CA GLU A 207 -39.52 12.62 0.75
C GLU A 207 -39.43 12.87 -0.78
N ARG A 208 -38.27 13.32 -1.27
CA ARG A 208 -37.97 13.53 -2.69
C ARG A 208 -37.52 12.22 -3.34
N TYR A 209 -38.42 11.25 -3.40
CA TYR A 209 -38.09 9.87 -3.81
C TYR A 209 -37.58 9.76 -5.25
N GLU A 210 -38.10 10.56 -6.19
CA GLU A 210 -37.60 10.56 -7.57
C GLU A 210 -36.14 11.01 -7.66
N LEU A 211 -35.76 12.03 -6.89
CA LEU A 211 -34.38 12.49 -6.81
C LEU A 211 -33.48 11.42 -6.17
N ALA A 212 -33.95 10.77 -5.10
CA ALA A 212 -33.23 9.67 -4.47
C ALA A 212 -33.00 8.49 -5.44
N LYS A 213 -33.97 8.18 -6.30
CA LYS A 213 -33.84 7.15 -7.35
C LYS A 213 -32.78 7.52 -8.38
N THR A 214 -32.78 8.76 -8.85
CA THR A 214 -31.76 9.27 -9.78
C THR A 214 -30.36 9.23 -9.15
N LEU A 215 -30.22 9.65 -7.89
CA LEU A 215 -28.93 9.58 -7.19
C LEU A 215 -28.45 8.14 -7.01
N LYS A 216 -29.35 7.19 -6.68
CA LYS A 216 -29.02 5.77 -6.58
C LYS A 216 -28.50 5.22 -7.91
N GLN A 217 -29.12 5.58 -9.03
CA GLN A 217 -28.67 5.17 -10.36
C GLN A 217 -27.30 5.77 -10.69
N ALA A 218 -27.12 7.07 -10.45
CA ALA A 218 -25.86 7.76 -10.64
C ALA A 218 -24.70 7.13 -9.86
N MET A 219 -24.95 6.74 -8.60
CA MET A 219 -23.97 6.04 -7.78
C MET A 219 -23.56 4.70 -8.40
N ALA A 220 -24.51 3.90 -8.90
CA ALA A 220 -24.23 2.61 -9.52
C ALA A 220 -23.40 2.75 -10.82
N ASP A 221 -23.68 3.79 -11.61
CA ASP A 221 -22.92 4.04 -12.84
C ASP A 221 -21.51 4.57 -12.54
N LEU A 222 -21.38 5.43 -11.52
CA LEU A 222 -20.08 5.88 -11.01
C LEU A 222 -19.24 4.74 -10.43
N GLN A 223 -19.86 3.76 -9.77
CA GLN A 223 -19.15 2.57 -9.29
C GLN A 223 -18.44 1.85 -10.45
N LYS A 224 -19.15 1.57 -11.54
CA LYS A 224 -18.57 0.97 -12.76
C LYS A 224 -17.43 1.79 -13.36
N VAL A 225 -17.56 3.12 -13.33
CA VAL A 225 -16.51 4.03 -13.81
C VAL A 225 -15.25 3.89 -12.95
N GLY A 226 -15.37 3.96 -11.63
CA GLY A 226 -14.18 3.92 -10.78
C GLY A 226 -13.55 2.54 -10.68
N GLU A 227 -14.30 1.44 -10.87
CA GLU A 227 -13.71 0.11 -11.10
C GLU A 227 -12.84 0.09 -12.38
N ARG A 228 -13.33 0.71 -13.46
CA ARG A 228 -12.60 0.81 -14.73
C ARG A 228 -11.35 1.70 -14.61
N LEU A 229 -11.46 2.84 -13.93
CA LEU A 229 -10.30 3.70 -13.64
C LEU A 229 -9.27 2.99 -12.76
N GLY A 230 -9.73 2.27 -11.72
CA GLY A 230 -8.87 1.43 -10.89
C GLY A 230 -8.10 0.38 -11.71
N ARG A 231 -8.75 -0.24 -12.70
CA ARG A 231 -8.09 -1.18 -13.63
C ARG A 231 -7.00 -0.51 -14.47
N TYR A 232 -7.26 0.67 -15.05
CA TYR A 232 -6.25 1.41 -15.80
C TYR A 232 -5.04 1.76 -14.94
N GLU A 233 -5.26 2.12 -13.67
CA GLU A 233 -4.17 2.42 -12.74
C GLU A 233 -3.30 1.20 -12.44
N VAL A 234 -3.90 0.02 -12.27
CA VAL A 234 -3.19 -1.25 -12.09
C VAL A 234 -2.40 -1.64 -13.35
N GLU A 235 -3.02 -1.55 -14.54
CA GLU A 235 -2.36 -1.85 -15.81
C GLU A 235 -1.17 -0.91 -16.07
N LYS A 236 -1.34 0.40 -15.81
CA LYS A 236 -0.27 1.40 -15.89
C LYS A 236 0.90 1.03 -14.99
N ARG A 237 0.63 0.62 -13.74
CA ARG A 237 1.68 0.22 -12.80
C ARG A 237 2.40 -1.04 -13.24
N SER A 238 1.66 -2.05 -13.72
CA SER A 238 2.26 -3.27 -14.27
C SER A 238 3.16 -2.99 -15.47
N ALA A 239 2.81 -2.01 -16.32
CA ALA A 239 3.66 -1.59 -17.42
C ALA A 239 4.95 -0.91 -16.93
N ILE A 240 4.87 -0.04 -15.91
CA ILE A 240 6.04 0.60 -15.28
C ILE A 240 6.99 -0.45 -14.69
N GLU A 241 6.45 -1.46 -13.99
CA GLU A 241 7.24 -2.56 -13.40
C GLU A 241 7.96 -3.41 -14.45
N LYS A 242 7.40 -3.49 -15.67
CA LYS A 242 8.02 -4.18 -16.81
C LYS A 242 8.94 -3.26 -17.63
N GLU A 243 9.16 -2.03 -17.16
CA GLU A 243 9.92 -0.98 -17.85
C GLU A 243 9.34 -0.62 -19.25
N ASP A 244 8.07 -0.94 -19.48
CA ASP A 244 7.33 -0.55 -20.67
C ASP A 244 6.66 0.82 -20.44
N TYR A 245 7.48 1.87 -20.59
CA TYR A 245 7.05 3.24 -20.37
C TYR A 245 6.08 3.75 -21.45
N ASP A 246 6.10 3.18 -22.65
CA ASP A 246 5.20 3.56 -23.74
C ASP A 246 3.77 3.11 -23.43
N THR A 247 3.60 1.85 -23.02
CA THR A 247 2.29 1.35 -22.57
C THR A 247 1.83 2.08 -21.32
N ALA A 248 2.72 2.37 -20.37
CA ALA A 248 2.38 3.15 -19.18
C ALA A 248 1.86 4.55 -19.54
N LYS A 249 2.50 5.24 -20.49
CA LYS A 249 2.05 6.54 -21.00
C LYS A 249 0.68 6.43 -21.68
N GLN A 250 0.49 5.44 -22.56
CA GLN A 250 -0.79 5.22 -23.22
C GLN A 250 -1.92 4.97 -22.21
N LYS A 251 -1.68 4.17 -21.16
CA LYS A 251 -2.66 3.91 -20.11
C LYS A 251 -2.99 5.15 -19.29
N LYS A 252 -1.99 5.99 -19.01
CA LYS A 252 -2.20 7.30 -18.37
C LYS A 252 -3.11 8.19 -19.22
N ASP A 253 -2.82 8.33 -20.51
CA ASP A 253 -3.59 9.18 -21.42
C ASP A 253 -5.05 8.65 -21.57
N GLN A 254 -5.22 7.33 -21.71
CA GLN A 254 -6.54 6.69 -21.73
C GLN A 254 -7.34 6.94 -20.45
N MET A 255 -6.68 6.89 -19.30
CA MET A 255 -7.30 7.14 -18.01
C MET A 255 -7.75 8.60 -17.86
N GLU A 256 -6.89 9.56 -18.23
CA GLU A 256 -7.21 10.99 -18.19
C GLU A 256 -8.34 11.36 -19.15
N GLU A 257 -8.31 10.83 -20.38
CA GLU A 257 -9.37 11.01 -21.37
C GLU A 257 -10.70 10.41 -20.89
N TYR A 258 -10.66 9.19 -20.35
CA TYR A 258 -11.86 8.53 -19.83
C TYR A 258 -12.46 9.30 -18.66
N ARG A 259 -11.62 9.77 -17.74
CA ARG A 259 -12.04 10.59 -16.59
C ARG A 259 -12.69 11.90 -17.05
N LEU A 260 -12.10 12.60 -18.01
CA LEU A 260 -12.67 13.83 -18.57
C LEU A 260 -14.05 13.57 -19.20
N LYS A 261 -14.18 12.53 -20.03
CA LYS A 261 -15.46 12.18 -20.68
C LYS A 261 -16.55 11.87 -19.66
N VAL A 262 -16.24 11.08 -18.64
CA VAL A 262 -17.22 10.71 -17.62
C VAL A 262 -17.62 11.92 -16.77
N TYR A 263 -16.68 12.78 -16.38
CA TYR A 263 -17.00 13.95 -15.56
C TYR A 263 -17.83 14.98 -16.33
N GLN A 264 -17.54 15.19 -17.60
CA GLN A 264 -18.41 15.99 -18.48
C GLN A 264 -19.82 15.41 -18.58
N GLN A 265 -19.96 14.09 -18.72
CA GLN A 265 -21.29 13.45 -18.76
C GLN A 265 -22.05 13.62 -17.43
N LEU A 266 -21.36 13.53 -16.29
CA LEU A 266 -21.96 13.72 -14.98
C LEU A 266 -22.31 15.18 -14.67
N GLU A 267 -21.53 16.14 -15.19
CA GLU A 267 -21.85 17.57 -15.20
C GLU A 267 -23.10 17.86 -16.02
N VAL A 268 -23.23 17.26 -17.21
CA VAL A 268 -24.41 17.40 -18.09
C VAL A 268 -25.69 16.90 -17.40
N HIS A 269 -25.58 15.96 -16.47
CA HIS A 269 -26.71 15.48 -15.66
C HIS A 269 -26.92 16.27 -14.34
N ASN A 270 -26.20 17.37 -14.10
CA ASN A 270 -26.23 18.16 -12.85
C ASN A 270 -25.93 17.32 -11.58
N LEU A 271 -25.20 16.21 -11.74
CA LEU A 271 -24.90 15.30 -10.64
C LEU A 271 -23.60 15.68 -9.91
N LEU A 272 -22.74 16.46 -10.56
CA LEU A 272 -21.48 16.97 -10.03
C LEU A 272 -21.43 18.50 -10.12
N ASP A 273 -21.20 19.16 -8.98
CA ASP A 273 -20.86 20.59 -8.95
C ASP A 273 -19.33 20.75 -9.02
N MET A 274 -18.84 21.25 -10.15
CA MET A 274 -17.41 21.41 -10.46
C MET A 274 -16.72 22.56 -9.75
N SER A 275 -17.45 23.38 -8.99
CA SER A 275 -16.83 24.38 -8.09
C SER A 275 -15.89 23.72 -7.06
N LEU A 276 -16.06 22.42 -6.79
CA LEU A 276 -15.31 21.64 -5.82
C LEU A 276 -14.10 20.87 -6.40
N VAL A 277 -14.05 20.64 -7.71
CA VAL A 277 -12.97 19.87 -8.37
C VAL A 277 -11.72 20.74 -8.61
N LYS A 278 -11.90 22.06 -8.73
CA LYS A 278 -10.78 23.01 -8.87
C LYS A 278 -10.03 23.28 -7.56
N ASN A 279 -10.61 22.98 -6.39
CA ASN A 279 -9.98 23.21 -5.09
C ASN A 279 -9.06 22.06 -4.62
N GLY A 280 -9.02 20.93 -5.34
CA GLY A 280 -8.06 19.84 -5.10
C GLY A 280 -6.88 19.84 -6.08
N ARG A 281 -6.83 20.82 -7.00
CA ARG A 281 -5.76 20.98 -7.98
C ARG A 281 -4.61 21.82 -7.40
N SER A 282 -4.09 21.40 -6.26
CA SER A 282 -2.73 21.74 -5.85
C SER A 282 -2.01 20.45 -5.45
N PRO A 283 -0.97 20.03 -6.21
CA PRO A 283 0.09 19.24 -5.60
C PRO A 283 0.56 19.96 -4.32
N PRO A 284 1.07 19.27 -3.29
CA PRO A 284 1.82 19.92 -2.23
C PRO A 284 3.08 20.51 -2.89
N GLU A 285 2.96 21.74 -3.38
CA GLU A 285 4.05 22.61 -3.73
C GLU A 285 4.74 22.91 -2.39
N ILE A 286 5.94 22.36 -2.23
CA ILE A 286 6.83 22.69 -1.13
C ILE A 286 6.90 24.22 -1.07
N ALA A 287 6.26 24.80 -0.05
CA ALA A 287 6.21 26.23 0.16
C ALA A 287 7.65 26.74 0.33
N ARG A 288 8.24 27.23 -0.76
CA ARG A 288 9.34 28.18 -0.69
C ARG A 288 8.74 29.49 -0.24
N GLU A 289 8.80 29.74 1.06
CA GLU A 289 8.49 31.03 1.65
C GLU A 289 9.26 32.13 0.91
N LYS A 290 8.54 32.97 0.16
CA LYS A 290 9.03 34.29 -0.22
C LYS A 290 8.54 35.28 0.83
N LYS A 291 9.33 35.47 1.89
CA LYS A 291 9.24 36.69 2.69
C LYS A 291 9.96 37.80 1.94
N ALA A 292 9.18 38.74 1.43
CA ALA A 292 9.67 40.03 0.97
C ALA A 292 9.84 40.94 2.19
N GLU A 293 11.07 41.03 2.71
CA GLU A 293 11.48 42.14 3.57
C GLU A 293 12.53 42.98 2.83
N LYS A 294 12.24 44.27 2.74
CA LYS A 294 13.14 45.31 2.27
C LYS A 294 14.35 45.39 3.21
N PHE A 295 15.54 45.13 2.70
CA PHE A 295 16.77 45.68 3.28
C PHE A 295 17.67 46.23 2.18
N LYS A 296 18.11 47.47 2.39
CA LYS A 296 19.02 48.23 1.53
C LYS A 296 20.46 47.84 1.81
N GLU A 297 21.18 47.59 0.72
CA GLU A 297 22.52 48.09 0.40
C GLU A 297 23.78 47.45 1.03
N GLN A 298 24.72 47.17 0.13
CA GLN A 298 26.17 46.95 0.28
C GLN A 298 26.67 45.61 0.85
N GLU A 299 27.04 44.69 -0.06
CA GLU A 299 28.44 44.27 -0.17
C GLU A 299 28.74 43.64 -1.55
N ARG A 300 29.84 44.08 -2.16
CA ARG A 300 30.40 43.57 -3.43
C ARG A 300 30.88 42.13 -3.22
N VAL A 301 30.43 41.19 -4.04
CA VAL A 301 31.15 39.92 -4.25
C VAL A 301 31.44 39.77 -5.73
N SER A 302 32.73 39.76 -6.05
CA SER A 302 33.32 39.56 -7.36
C SER A 302 32.92 38.23 -7.98
N ALA A 303 32.57 38.25 -9.27
CA ALA A 303 32.35 37.06 -10.08
C ALA A 303 33.61 36.17 -10.07
N LEU A 304 33.47 34.93 -9.62
CA LEU A 304 34.51 33.91 -9.82
C LEU A 304 34.34 33.28 -11.21
N PRO A 305 35.43 33.04 -11.97
CA PRO A 305 35.35 32.41 -13.28
C PRO A 305 35.02 30.92 -13.19
N TYR A 306 34.28 30.43 -14.18
CA TYR A 306 33.92 29.01 -14.35
C TYR A 306 35.18 28.21 -14.74
N ASP A 307 35.44 27.09 -14.07
CA ASP A 307 36.59 26.20 -14.33
C ASP A 307 36.15 25.04 -15.24
N GLU A 308 36.64 25.00 -16.48
CA GLU A 308 36.29 24.01 -17.53
C GLU A 308 37.12 22.71 -17.48
N ARG A 309 37.51 22.24 -16.28
CA ARG A 309 38.24 20.97 -16.16
C ARG A 309 37.28 19.79 -16.02
N PRO A 310 37.43 18.69 -16.81
CA PRO A 310 36.55 17.53 -16.70
C PRO A 310 36.78 16.78 -15.38
N LEU A 311 35.68 16.31 -14.78
CA LEU A 311 35.68 15.53 -13.54
C LEU A 311 36.42 14.18 -13.73
N PRO A 312 37.16 13.68 -12.72
CA PRO A 312 37.86 12.40 -12.84
C PRO A 312 36.88 11.23 -12.95
N ALA A 313 37.04 10.40 -13.98
CA ALA A 313 36.32 9.15 -14.11
C ALA A 313 36.81 8.12 -13.08
N LEU A 314 35.90 7.56 -12.29
CA LEU A 314 36.15 6.38 -11.45
C LEU A 314 36.50 5.19 -12.36
N ARG A 315 37.79 4.89 -12.48
CA ARG A 315 38.31 3.71 -13.18
C ARG A 315 37.94 2.48 -12.34
N LYS A 316 36.99 1.68 -12.83
CA LYS A 316 36.69 0.33 -12.33
C LYS A 316 37.97 -0.51 -12.49
N GLN A 317 38.63 -0.87 -11.39
CA GLN A 317 39.76 -1.79 -11.41
C GLN A 317 39.26 -3.17 -11.88
N GLN A 318 39.51 -3.48 -13.15
CA GLN A 318 39.58 -4.87 -13.62
C GLN A 318 40.86 -5.47 -13.03
N LYS A 319 40.70 -6.40 -12.08
CA LYS A 319 41.76 -7.33 -11.68
C LYS A 319 42.03 -8.23 -12.89
N LEU A 320 43.07 -7.94 -13.65
CA LEU A 320 43.74 -8.93 -14.49
C LEU A 320 44.53 -9.83 -13.53
N ALA A 321 44.19 -11.12 -13.48
CA ALA A 321 45.01 -12.12 -12.84
C ALA A 321 46.24 -12.36 -13.71
N GLU A 322 47.43 -12.16 -13.13
CA GLU A 322 48.72 -12.56 -13.69
C GLU A 322 48.74 -14.08 -13.92
N GLN A 323 49.21 -14.45 -15.11
CA GLN A 323 49.59 -15.82 -15.47
C GLN A 323 50.90 -16.18 -14.76
N PRO A 324 51.05 -17.39 -14.19
CA PRO A 324 52.36 -17.90 -13.82
C PRO A 324 53.09 -18.45 -15.05
N GLU A 325 54.37 -18.05 -15.22
CA GLU A 325 55.31 -18.60 -16.20
C GLU A 325 55.48 -20.13 -16.05
N LEU A 326 55.47 -20.83 -17.19
CA LEU A 326 55.83 -22.24 -17.34
C LEU A 326 57.37 -22.38 -17.52
N PRO A 327 58.04 -23.37 -16.90
CA PRO A 327 59.38 -23.79 -17.29
C PRO A 327 59.36 -24.73 -18.52
N PRO A 328 60.49 -24.92 -19.22
CA PRO A 328 60.54 -25.54 -20.55
C PRO A 328 60.43 -27.08 -20.53
N GLU A 329 59.98 -27.61 -21.67
CA GLU A 329 59.76 -29.03 -22.00
C GLU A 329 61.03 -29.90 -22.02
N GLU A 330 60.87 -31.15 -21.56
CA GLU A 330 61.64 -32.32 -22.03
C GLU A 330 60.66 -33.44 -22.46
N PRO A 331 61.06 -34.35 -23.39
CA PRO A 331 60.17 -35.03 -24.33
C PRO A 331 59.56 -36.36 -23.80
N PRO A 332 58.64 -37.01 -24.54
CA PRO A 332 57.66 -37.93 -23.97
C PRO A 332 58.20 -39.36 -23.88
N ASP A 333 57.97 -40.01 -22.74
CA ASP A 333 58.03 -41.47 -22.66
C ASP A 333 56.63 -42.07 -22.52
N SER A 334 56.45 -43.09 -23.33
CA SER A 334 55.29 -43.90 -23.61
C SER A 334 54.69 -44.60 -22.38
N ALA A 335 53.36 -44.60 -22.29
CA ALA A 335 52.62 -45.57 -21.47
C ALA A 335 52.76 -46.97 -22.11
N PRO A 336 52.65 -48.09 -21.37
CA PRO A 336 51.35 -48.44 -20.77
C PRO A 336 51.39 -49.18 -19.41
N ARG A 337 50.25 -49.10 -18.71
CA ARG A 337 49.76 -50.08 -17.70
C ARG A 337 49.93 -51.54 -18.20
N PRO A 338 49.99 -52.59 -17.35
CA PRO A 338 48.91 -52.86 -16.39
C PRO A 338 49.23 -53.69 -15.11
N ALA A 339 48.19 -53.80 -14.27
CA ALA A 339 47.78 -54.97 -13.46
C ALA A 339 48.65 -55.48 -12.27
N ALA A 340 48.00 -55.39 -11.10
CA ALA A 340 47.73 -56.48 -10.15
C ALA A 340 48.83 -57.10 -9.26
N SER A 341 48.39 -57.35 -8.03
CA SER A 341 48.79 -58.41 -7.07
C SER A 341 49.72 -57.98 -5.94
N GLY A 342 49.30 -58.29 -4.71
CA GLY A 342 50.10 -58.21 -3.49
C GLY A 342 49.28 -57.77 -2.29
#